data_AF-A0A7C1H053-F1
#
_entry.id   AF-A0A7C1H053-F1
#
_cell.length_a   1.000
_cell.length_b   1.000
_cell.length_c   1.000
_cell.angle_alpha   90.00
_cell.angle_beta   90.00
_cell.angle_gamma   90.00
#
_symmetry.space_group_name_H-M   'P 1'
#
loop_
_entity.id
_entity.type
_entity.pdbx_description
1 polymer ?
#
loop_
_entity_poly.entity_id
_entity_poly.type
_entity_poly.pdbx_seq_one_letter_code
_entity_poly.pdbx_strand_id
1 'polypeptide(L)' 'MMFFGFLIVIFAIVFFLKPDILKSRMTFSSSYDKEMRVLRERLANGEISIEQYEELKRALSEEQ' A
#
# COMPACT_ATOMS: atom_id res chain seq x y z
N MET A 1 2.21 22.13 38.57
CA MET A 1 1.33 22.55 37.46
C MET A 1 2.05 23.38 36.39
N MET A 2 3.33 23.09 36.06
CA MET A 2 4.06 23.78 34.97
C MET A 2 4.78 22.82 33.98
N PHE A 3 4.88 21.52 34.29
CA PHE A 3 5.56 20.54 33.44
C PHE A 3 4.73 20.05 32.25
N PHE A 4 3.39 20.04 32.36
CA PHE A 4 2.51 19.53 31.30
C PHE A 4 2.52 20.39 30.03
N GLY A 5 2.77 21.70 30.14
CA GLY A 5 2.86 22.57 28.98
C GLY A 5 4.02 22.22 28.05
N PHE A 6 5.17 21.86 28.62
CA PHE A 6 6.34 21.46 27.85
C PHE A 6 6.12 20.13 27.11
N LEU A 7 5.40 19.18 27.73
CA LEU A 7 5.04 17.92 27.08
C LEU A 7 4.12 18.12 25.86
N ILE A 8 3.16 19.04 25.96
CA ILE A 8 2.27 19.38 24.83
C ILE A 8 3.06 20.01 23.68
N VAL A 9 4.00 20.89 23.99
CA VAL A 9 4.86 21.54 22.99
C VAL A 9 5.77 20.51 22.29
N ILE A 10 6.39 19.58 23.04
CA ILE A 10 7.16 18.48 22.45
C ILE A 10 6.27 17.61 21.56
N PHE A 11 5.07 17.26 22.03
CA PHE A 11 4.15 16.43 21.27
C PHE A 11 3.71 17.10 19.96
N ALA A 12 3.46 18.40 19.99
CA ALA A 12 3.13 19.19 18.80
C ALA A 12 4.31 19.25 17.81
N ILE A 13 5.54 19.40 18.29
CA ILE A 13 6.75 19.38 17.45
C ILE A 13 6.95 18.00 16.82
N VAL A 14 6.79 16.92 17.59
CA VAL A 14 6.91 15.54 17.09
C VAL A 14 5.82 15.21 16.05
N PHE A 15 4.59 15.67 16.27
CA PHE A 15 3.47 15.52 15.33
C PHE A 15 3.70 16.30 14.04
N PHE A 16 4.26 17.52 14.13
CA PHE A 16 4.55 18.36 12.97
C PHE A 16 5.78 17.89 12.17
N LEU A 17 6.80 17.32 12.83
CA LEU A 17 7.97 16.75 12.17
C LEU A 17 7.71 15.40 11.50
N LYS A 18 6.57 14.74 11.78
CA LYS A 18 6.24 13.45 11.19
C LYS A 18 4.85 13.45 10.54
N PRO A 19 4.71 14.00 9.32
CA PRO A 19 3.56 13.70 8.47
C PRO A 19 3.59 12.24 7.91
N ASP A 20 4.65 11.47 8.16
CA ASP A 20 4.87 10.16 7.52
C ASP A 20 4.51 8.92 8.34
N ILE A 21 4.19 9.03 9.64
CA ILE A 21 3.83 7.82 10.44
C ILE A 21 2.47 7.26 10.01
N LEU A 22 1.59 8.11 9.46
CA LEU A 22 0.28 7.66 8.96
C LEU A 22 0.34 7.01 7.57
N LYS A 23 1.41 7.20 6.79
CA LYS A 23 1.48 6.66 5.42
C LYS A 23 1.94 5.20 5.34
N SER A 24 2.44 4.63 6.43
CA SER A 24 2.98 3.26 6.43
C SER A 24 1.94 2.14 6.63
N ARG A 25 0.64 2.46 6.70
CA ARG A 25 -0.45 1.44 6.64
C ARG A 25 -1.13 1.35 5.28
N MET A 26 -0.67 2.11 4.27
CA MET A 26 -1.28 2.17 2.94
C MET A 26 -0.34 1.66 1.84
N THR A 27 0.44 0.62 2.12
CA THR A 27 1.28 -0.05 1.10
C THR A 27 0.91 -1.52 0.90
N PHE A 28 0.04 -2.09 1.74
CA PHE A 28 -0.41 -3.47 1.56
C PHE A 28 -1.41 -3.61 0.39
N SER A 29 -2.33 -2.66 0.21
CA SER A 29 -3.22 -2.69 -0.97
C SER A 29 -2.49 -2.39 -2.29
N SER A 30 -1.26 -1.85 -2.23
CA SER A 30 -0.51 -1.48 -3.43
C SER A 30 0.09 -2.69 -4.15
N SER A 31 0.38 -3.80 -3.48
CA SER A 31 1.03 -4.96 -4.15
C SER A 31 0.06 -5.64 -5.10
N TYR A 32 -1.15 -5.95 -4.62
CA TYR A 32 -2.20 -6.58 -5.43
C TYR A 32 -2.58 -5.74 -6.65
N ASP A 33 -2.80 -4.44 -6.47
CA ASP A 33 -3.11 -3.53 -7.59
C ASP A 33 -1.97 -3.44 -8.61
N LYS A 34 -0.72 -3.51 -8.15
CA LYS A 34 0.46 -3.49 -9.01
C LYS A 34 0.59 -4.80 -9.79
N GLU A 35 0.40 -5.94 -9.14
CA GLU A 35 0.48 -7.26 -9.76
C GLU A 35 -0.66 -7.49 -10.77
N MET A 36 -1.87 -7.03 -10.44
CA MET A 36 -3.01 -7.05 -11.36
C MET A 36 -2.79 -6.19 -12.60
N ARG A 37 -2.10 -5.04 -12.47
CA ARG A 37 -1.70 -4.20 -13.60
C ARG A 37 -0.70 -4.91 -14.51
N VAL A 38 0.33 -5.54 -13.94
CA VAL A 38 1.33 -6.29 -14.70
C VAL A 38 0.68 -7.44 -15.46
N LEU A 39 -0.21 -8.21 -14.82
CA LEU A 39 -0.94 -9.30 -15.49
C LEU A 39 -1.76 -8.81 -16.68
N ARG A 40 -2.46 -7.69 -16.53
CA ARG A 40 -3.27 -7.11 -17.61
C ARG A 40 -2.39 -6.64 -18.77
N GLU A 41 -1.23 -6.05 -18.47
CA GLU A 41 -0.27 -5.60 -19.48
C GLU A 41 0.31 -6.77 -20.26
N ARG A 42 0.68 -7.86 -19.57
CA ARG A 42 1.16 -9.10 -20.20
C ARG A 42 0.11 -9.74 -21.11
N LEU A 43 -1.16 -9.72 -20.71
CA LEU A 43 -2.27 -10.18 -21.55
C LEU A 43 -2.44 -9.30 -22.80
N ALA A 44 -2.36 -7.97 -22.64
CA ALA A 44 -2.45 -7.02 -23.75
C ALA A 44 -1.30 -7.16 -24.75
N ASN A 45 -0.11 -7.50 -24.26
CA ASN A 45 1.08 -7.80 -25.08
C ASN A 45 1.03 -9.19 -25.72
N GLY A 46 0.06 -10.05 -25.34
CA GLY A 46 -0.02 -11.43 -25.80
C GLY A 46 1.05 -12.35 -25.22
N GLU A 47 1.72 -11.96 -24.13
CA GLU A 47 2.70 -12.79 -23.43
C GLU A 47 2.07 -13.95 -22.66
N ILE A 48 0.79 -13.80 -22.30
CA ILE A 48 -0.01 -14.82 -21.60
C ILE A 48 -1.35 -14.99 -22.32
N SER A 49 -1.91 -16.20 -22.25
CA SER A 49 -3.26 -16.45 -22.75
C SER A 49 -4.33 -15.94 -21.77
N ILE A 50 -5.57 -15.86 -22.25
CA ILE A 50 -6.73 -15.50 -21.42
C ILE A 50 -6.91 -16.52 -20.27
N GLU A 51 -6.70 -17.81 -20.54
CA GLU A 51 -6.78 -18.87 -19.54
C GLU A 51 -5.74 -18.68 -18.42
N GLN A 52 -4.49 -18.43 -18.80
CA GLN A 52 -3.40 -18.16 -17.85
C GLN A 52 -3.66 -16.89 -17.03
N TYR A 53 -4.23 -15.85 -17.65
CA TYR A 53 -4.61 -14.63 -16.95
C TYR A 53 -5.68 -14.90 -15.89
N GLU A 54 -6.70 -15.70 -16.18
CA GLU A 54 -7.75 -16.05 -15.22
C GLU A 54 -7.22 -16.88 -14.05
N GLU A 55 -6.35 -17.86 -14.31
CA GLU A 55 -5.69 -18.64 -13.26
C GLU A 55 -4.86 -17.76 -12.32
N LEU A 56 -4.00 -16.91 -12.89
CA LEU A 56 -3.14 -16.01 -12.12
C LEU A 56 -3.95 -14.96 -11.35
N LYS A 57 -5.00 -14.41 -11.97
CA LYS A 57 -5.93 -13.49 -11.31
C LYS A 57 -6.61 -14.14 -10.12
N ARG A 58 -7.02 -15.41 -10.25
CA ARG A 58 -7.67 -16.16 -9.17
C ARG A 58 -6.70 -16.43 -8.02
N ALA A 59 -5.49 -16.90 -8.32
CA ALA A 59 -4.44 -17.11 -7.32
C ALA A 59 -4.15 -15.82 -6.53
N LEU A 60 -4.01 -14.69 -7.21
CA LEU A 60 -3.80 -13.38 -6.58
C LEU A 60 -4.96 -12.91 -5.70
N SER A 61 -6.20 -13.27 -6.05
CA SER A 61 -7.37 -12.92 -5.23
C SER A 61 -7.52 -13.80 -3.99
N GLU A 62 -6.94 -15.01 -4.00
CA GLU A 62 -6.94 -15.93 -2.86
C GLU A 62 -5.80 -15.62 -1.86
N GLU A 63 -4.79 -14.86 -2.26
CA GLU A 63 -3.63 -14.47 -1.43
C GLU A 63 -3.84 -13.14 -0.64
N GLN A 64 -4.99 -12.47 -0.83
CA GLN A 64 -5.41 -11.27 -0.07
C GLN A 64 -6.19 -11.63 1.20
#